data_AF-J9GAB2-F1
#
_entry.id   AF-J9GAB2-F1
#
_cell.length_a   1.000
_cell.length_b   1.000
_cell.length_c   1.000
_cell.angle_alpha   90.00
_cell.angle_beta   90.00
_cell.angle_gamma   90.00
#
_symmetry.space_group_name_H-M   'P 1'
#
loop_
_entity.id
_entity.type
_entity.pdbx_description
1 polymer ?
#
loop_
_entity_poly.entity_id
_entity_poly.type
_entity_poly.pdbx_seq_one_letter_code
_entity_poly.pdbx_strand_id
1 'polypeptide(L)'
;MEQKKKNKLWMLQAVLCAVCILSAALIYHDYVAIPRQNRELVEELKTCFPEDIPPGGGSPGQEEEQAGREPEVSAVDLQSLQRQYPGVCGWLTIPEVGIDYPVMQSSREDPEYY
;
A
#
# COMPACT_ATOMS: atom_id res chain seq x y z
N MET A 1 -17.29 -58.51 -2.32
CA MET A 1 -16.38 -57.45 -2.84
C MET A 1 -16.86 -56.03 -2.53
N GLU A 2 -18.16 -55.82 -2.31
CA GLU A 2 -18.79 -54.51 -2.06
C GLU A 2 -18.30 -53.76 -0.81
N GLN A 3 -18.11 -54.43 0.32
CA GLN A 3 -17.60 -53.77 1.55
C GLN A 3 -16.18 -53.21 1.36
N LYS A 4 -15.27 -53.96 0.71
CA LYS A 4 -13.89 -53.48 0.46
C LYS A 4 -13.85 -52.22 -0.43
N LYS A 5 -14.80 -52.06 -1.35
CA LYS A 5 -14.92 -50.86 -2.20
C LYS A 5 -15.47 -49.65 -1.43
N LYS A 6 -16.49 -49.85 -0.59
CA LYS A 6 -17.07 -48.79 0.26
C LYS A 6 -16.05 -48.21 1.24
N ASN A 7 -15.23 -49.07 1.86
CA ASN A 7 -14.19 -48.64 2.79
C ASN A 7 -13.09 -47.83 2.08
N LYS A 8 -12.71 -48.22 0.86
CA LYS A 8 -11.75 -47.46 0.05
C LYS A 8 -12.32 -46.11 -0.40
N LEU A 9 -13.59 -46.05 -0.80
CA LEU A 9 -14.25 -44.81 -1.19
C LEU A 9 -14.38 -43.86 0.01
N TRP A 10 -14.69 -44.40 1.20
CA TRP A 10 -14.78 -43.61 2.42
C TRP A 10 -13.42 -43.06 2.86
N MET A 11 -12.35 -43.87 2.75
CA MET A 11 -10.99 -43.37 2.98
C MET A 11 -10.58 -42.30 1.96
N LEU A 12 -10.91 -42.47 0.68
CA LEU A 12 -10.60 -41.48 -0.36
C LEU A 12 -11.34 -40.16 -0.09
N GLN A 13 -12.62 -40.23 0.29
CA GLN A 13 -13.43 -39.07 0.67
C GLN A 13 -12.85 -38.36 1.90
N ALA A 14 -12.43 -39.11 2.92
CA ALA A 14 -11.83 -38.55 4.11
C ALA A 14 -10.53 -37.80 3.80
N VAL A 15 -9.67 -38.38 2.95
CA VAL A 15 -8.42 -37.72 2.50
C VAL A 15 -8.74 -36.45 1.71
N LEU A 16 -9.69 -36.51 0.78
CA LEU A 16 -10.08 -35.34 -0.02
C LEU A 16 -10.65 -34.22 0.87
N CYS A 17 -11.52 -34.56 1.82
CA CYS A 17 -12.03 -33.58 2.79
C CYS A 17 -10.92 -32.98 3.64
N ALA A 18 -9.95 -33.78 4.11
CA ALA A 18 -8.83 -33.27 4.90
C ALA A 18 -7.97 -32.27 4.09
N VAL A 19 -7.67 -32.59 2.82
CA VAL A 19 -6.94 -31.69 1.92
C VAL A 19 -7.73 -30.40 1.68
N CYS A 20 -9.04 -30.49 1.43
CA CYS A 20 -9.89 -29.32 1.25
C CYS A 20 -9.90 -28.42 2.49
N ILE A 21 -10.06 -28.99 3.69
CA ILE A 21 -10.07 -28.21 4.95
C ILE A 21 -8.72 -27.53 5.19
N LEU A 22 -7.61 -28.26 4.97
CA LEU A 22 -6.26 -27.69 5.09
C LEU A 22 -6.05 -26.53 4.10
N SER A 23 -6.45 -26.71 2.84
CA SER A 23 -6.32 -25.64 1.83
C SER A 23 -7.16 -24.41 2.18
N ALA A 24 -8.39 -24.58 2.66
CA ALA A 24 -9.24 -23.47 3.10
C ALA A 24 -8.64 -22.72 4.30
N ALA A 25 -8.03 -23.44 5.24
CA ALA A 25 -7.36 -22.84 6.39
C ALA A 25 -6.14 -22.00 5.98
N LEU A 26 -5.33 -22.49 5.04
CA LEU A 26 -4.18 -21.76 4.51
C LEU A 26 -4.62 -20.48 3.79
N ILE A 27 -5.64 -20.57 2.92
CA ILE A 27 -6.17 -19.40 2.20
C ILE A 27 -6.74 -18.38 3.19
N TYR A 28 -7.47 -18.81 4.22
CA TYR A 28 -8.01 -17.91 5.24
C TYR A 28 -6.90 -17.19 6.02
N HIS A 29 -5.83 -17.92 6.38
CA HIS A 29 -4.68 -17.33 7.06
C HIS A 29 -4.04 -16.23 6.20
N ASP A 30 -3.76 -16.51 4.94
CA ASP A 30 -3.06 -15.58 4.06
C ASP A 30 -3.91 -14.37 3.65
N TYR A 31 -5.20 -14.58 3.35
CA TYR A 31 -6.08 -13.52 2.84
C TYR A 31 -6.85 -12.75 3.92
N VAL A 32 -6.97 -13.28 5.14
CA VAL A 32 -7.76 -12.63 6.19
C VAL A 32 -6.90 -12.32 7.41
N ALA A 33 -6.09 -13.26 7.90
CA ALA A 33 -5.33 -13.03 9.13
C ALA A 33 -4.15 -12.06 8.90
N ILE A 34 -3.35 -12.27 7.85
CA ILE A 34 -2.21 -11.39 7.52
C ILE A 34 -2.65 -9.93 7.29
N PRO A 35 -3.63 -9.61 6.42
CA PRO A 35 -4.03 -8.22 6.22
C PRO A 35 -4.67 -7.57 7.45
N ARG A 36 -5.29 -8.35 8.34
CA ARG A 36 -5.80 -7.84 9.63
C ARG A 36 -4.65 -7.44 10.56
N GLN A 37 -3.66 -8.31 10.75
CA GLN A 37 -2.47 -8.01 11.56
C GLN A 37 -1.68 -6.83 10.99
N ASN A 38 -1.55 -6.76 9.66
CA ASN A 38 -0.85 -5.67 9.00
C ASN A 38 -1.59 -4.33 9.22
N ARG A 39 -2.92 -4.35 9.26
CA ARG A 39 -3.72 -3.17 9.57
C ARG A 39 -3.56 -2.72 11.02
N GLU A 40 -3.54 -3.66 11.96
CA GLU A 40 -3.28 -3.36 13.39
C GLU A 40 -1.88 -2.77 13.59
N LEU A 41 -0.85 -3.34 12.94
CA LEU A 41 0.51 -2.82 12.98
C LEU A 41 0.63 -1.41 12.38
N VAL A 42 -0.07 -1.15 11.27
CA VAL A 42 -0.15 0.18 10.66
C VAL A 42 -0.85 1.18 11.59
N GLU A 43 -1.92 0.76 12.27
CA GLU A 43 -2.60 1.59 13.26
C GLU A 43 -1.70 1.89 14.47
N GLU A 44 -0.99 0.89 15.01
CA GLU A 44 0.01 1.11 16.07
C GLU A 44 1.11 2.06 15.62
N LEU A 45 1.63 1.89 14.40
CA LEU A 45 2.65 2.77 13.84
C LEU A 45 2.14 4.21 13.75
N LYS A 46 0.88 4.42 13.34
CA LYS A 46 0.23 5.74 13.33
C LYS A 46 0.04 6.34 14.73
N THR A 47 -0.06 5.53 15.78
CA THR A 47 -0.07 6.05 17.16
C THR A 47 1.31 6.49 17.64
N CYS A 48 2.38 5.81 17.20
CA CYS A 48 3.76 6.18 17.51
C CYS A 48 4.26 7.38 16.68
N PHE A 49 3.72 7.54 15.47
CA PHE A 49 3.98 8.66 14.57
C PHE A 49 2.66 9.38 14.27
N PRO A 50 2.13 10.17 15.23
CA PRO A 50 0.93 10.95 14.99
C PRO A 50 1.18 11.91 13.82
N GLU A 51 0.26 11.93 12.85
CA GLU A 51 0.17 13.04 11.91
C GLU A 51 -0.16 14.29 12.72
N ASP A 52 0.84 15.19 12.86
CA ASP A 52 0.70 16.49 13.49
C ASP A 52 -0.25 17.36 12.66
N ILE A 53 -1.56 17.16 12.83
CA ILE A 53 -2.54 18.19 12.49
C ILE A 53 -2.66 19.07 13.75
N PRO A 54 -2.13 20.31 13.73
CA PRO A 54 -2.07 21.14 14.93
C PRO A 54 -3.48 21.49 15.45
N PRO A 55 -3.72 21.44 16.78
CA PRO A 55 -5.02 21.69 17.36
C PRO A 55 -5.20 23.19 17.65
N GLY A 56 -6.01 23.87 16.85
CA GLY A 56 -6.48 25.21 17.19
C GLY A 56 -6.75 26.09 15.98
N GLY A 57 -8.00 26.15 15.54
CA GLY A 57 -8.40 27.03 14.46
C GLY A 57 -9.91 27.15 14.28
N GLY A 58 -10.69 27.08 15.36
CA GLY A 58 -12.09 27.46 15.33
C GLY A 58 -12.21 28.98 15.18
N SER A 59 -12.24 29.49 13.96
CA SER A 59 -12.64 30.86 13.64
C SER A 59 -13.55 30.84 12.41
N PRO A 60 -14.82 31.28 12.51
CA PRO A 60 -15.75 31.26 11.39
C PRO A 60 -15.42 32.44 10.46
N GLY A 61 -14.50 32.24 9.53
CA GLY A 61 -14.14 33.33 8.62
C GLY A 61 -12.84 33.20 7.83
N GLN A 62 -12.22 32.03 7.75
CA GLN A 62 -11.20 31.78 6.74
C GLN A 62 -11.65 30.58 5.92
N GLU A 63 -11.87 30.86 4.64
CA GLU A 63 -12.11 29.89 3.59
C GLU A 63 -11.12 28.73 3.78
N GLU A 64 -11.64 27.51 3.68
CA GLU A 64 -10.86 26.28 3.62
C GLU A 64 -9.72 26.47 2.63
N GLU A 65 -8.52 26.79 3.12
CA GLU A 65 -7.33 26.57 2.33
C GLU A 65 -7.18 25.06 2.29
N GLN A 66 -7.84 24.47 1.28
CA GLN A 66 -7.58 23.13 0.83
C GLN A 66 -6.06 22.95 0.82
N ALA A 67 -5.57 21.84 1.39
CA ALA A 67 -4.20 21.37 1.27
C ALA A 67 -3.90 20.98 -0.20
N GLY A 68 -3.96 21.98 -1.07
CA GLY A 68 -4.23 21.89 -2.50
C GLY A 68 -4.53 23.25 -3.15
N ARG A 69 -4.46 24.37 -2.42
CA ARG A 69 -4.17 25.65 -3.08
C ARG A 69 -2.71 25.58 -3.49
N GLU A 70 -2.45 25.11 -4.71
CA GLU A 70 -1.13 25.20 -5.29
C GLU A 70 -0.69 26.67 -5.14
N PRO A 71 0.46 26.94 -4.49
CA PRO A 71 1.16 28.19 -4.78
C PRO A 71 1.23 28.27 -6.30
N GLU A 72 1.25 29.48 -6.87
CA GLU A 72 1.51 29.64 -8.31
C GLU A 72 3.00 29.30 -8.57
N VAL A 73 3.41 28.08 -8.23
CA VAL A 73 4.69 27.48 -8.55
C VAL A 73 4.62 27.15 -10.02
N SER A 74 5.65 27.59 -10.74
CA SER A 74 5.88 27.23 -12.13
C SER A 74 5.65 25.72 -12.29
N ALA A 75 4.49 25.35 -12.85
CA ALA A 75 4.12 23.95 -13.02
C ALA A 75 5.16 23.34 -13.96
N VAL A 76 6.12 22.64 -13.39
CA VAL A 76 7.16 21.95 -14.15
C VAL A 76 6.45 21.04 -15.15
N ASP A 77 6.74 21.18 -16.44
CA ASP A 77 6.16 20.32 -17.47
C ASP A 77 6.76 18.90 -17.34
N LEU A 78 6.16 18.13 -16.45
CA LEU A 78 6.58 16.76 -16.14
C LEU A 78 6.54 15.88 -17.39
N GLN A 79 5.62 16.11 -18.33
CA GLN A 79 5.55 15.29 -19.54
C GLN A 79 6.77 15.52 -20.44
N SER A 80 7.16 16.77 -20.66
CA SER A 80 8.36 17.04 -21.45
C SER A 80 9.62 16.56 -20.74
N LEU A 81 9.68 16.70 -19.42
CA LEU A 81 10.80 16.21 -18.62
C LEU A 81 10.90 14.68 -18.68
N GLN A 82 9.79 13.95 -18.58
CA GLN A 82 9.75 12.50 -18.68
C GLN A 82 10.16 11.96 -20.06
N ARG A 83 9.84 12.69 -21.14
CA ARG A 83 10.31 12.32 -22.49
C ARG A 83 11.84 12.34 -22.58
N GLN A 84 12.48 13.24 -21.87
CA GLN A 84 13.94 13.38 -21.86
C GLN A 84 14.60 12.51 -20.78
N TYR A 85 13.93 12.31 -19.65
CA TYR A 85 14.40 11.56 -18.49
C TYR A 85 13.31 10.57 -18.04
N PRO A 86 13.27 9.35 -18.62
CA PRO A 86 12.19 8.39 -18.37
C PRO A 86 12.07 7.92 -16.91
N GLY A 87 13.14 8.03 -16.12
CA GLY A 87 13.12 7.66 -14.71
C GLY A 87 12.44 8.70 -13.80
N VAL A 88 12.10 9.89 -14.31
CA VAL A 88 11.48 10.94 -13.49
C VAL A 88 10.01 10.60 -13.26
N CYS A 89 9.63 10.43 -12.00
CA CYS A 89 8.25 10.14 -11.62
C CYS A 89 7.52 11.36 -11.05
N GLY A 90 8.24 12.41 -10.68
CA GLY A 90 7.65 13.64 -10.15
C GLY A 90 8.67 14.73 -9.86
N TRP A 91 8.22 15.74 -9.14
CA TRP A 91 9.02 16.89 -8.71
C TRP A 91 8.63 17.27 -7.29
N LEU A 92 9.62 17.56 -6.44
CA LEU A 92 9.41 17.93 -5.04
C LEU A 92 9.95 19.34 -4.80
N THR A 93 9.05 20.26 -4.46
CA THR A 93 9.38 21.65 -4.13
C THR A 93 8.86 21.98 -2.72
N ILE A 94 9.75 22.45 -1.84
CA ILE A 94 9.41 23.01 -0.52
C ILE A 94 10.22 24.31 -0.35
N PRO A 95 9.64 25.46 -0.73
CA PRO A 95 10.36 26.74 -0.80
C PRO A 95 10.97 27.19 0.53
N GLU A 96 10.29 26.91 1.66
CA GLU A 96 10.67 27.33 3.00
C GLU A 96 12.03 26.78 3.42
N VAL A 97 12.41 25.61 2.88
CA VAL A 97 13.66 24.92 3.15
C VAL A 97 14.54 24.79 1.92
N GLY A 98 14.15 25.41 0.79
CA GLY A 98 14.92 25.40 -0.46
C GLY A 98 15.02 24.03 -1.14
N ILE A 99 14.04 23.16 -0.94
CA ILE A 99 13.95 21.88 -1.67
C ILE A 99 13.32 22.16 -3.04
N ASP A 100 13.97 21.75 -4.12
CA ASP A 100 13.45 21.87 -5.49
C ASP A 100 14.14 20.86 -6.43
N TYR A 101 13.70 19.60 -6.39
CA TYR A 101 14.40 18.50 -7.06
C TYR A 101 13.46 17.55 -7.81
N PRO A 102 13.92 16.93 -8.91
CA PRO A 102 13.20 15.84 -9.56
C PRO A 102 13.23 14.57 -8.70
N VAL A 103 12.12 13.85 -8.68
CA VAL A 103 12.02 12.55 -8.01
C VAL A 103 12.27 11.46 -9.05
N MET A 104 13.25 10.59 -8.77
CA MET A 104 13.67 9.50 -9.64
C MET A 104 13.09 8.17 -9.13
N GLN A 105 12.75 7.27 -10.05
CA GLN A 105 12.31 5.91 -9.73
C GLN A 105 13.24 4.87 -10.37
N SER A 106 13.89 4.08 -9.52
CA SER A 106 14.72 2.95 -9.95
C SER A 106 13.87 1.79 -10.49
N SER A 107 14.51 0.93 -11.30
CA SER A 107 13.89 -0.30 -11.78
C SER A 107 13.79 -1.36 -10.68
N ARG A 108 13.01 -2.41 -10.90
CA ARG A 108 12.91 -3.52 -9.94
C ARG A 108 14.16 -4.41 -9.96
N GLU A 109 14.80 -4.48 -11.12
CA GLU A 109 15.98 -5.27 -11.40
C GLU A 109 17.25 -4.64 -10.80
N ASP A 110 17.27 -3.32 -10.70
CA ASP A 110 18.34 -2.53 -10.07
C ASP A 110 17.75 -1.39 -9.23
N PRO A 111 17.40 -1.66 -7.96
CA PRO A 111 16.72 -0.70 -7.10
C PRO A 111 17.65 0.42 -6.56
N GLU A 112 18.96 0.21 -6.58
CA GLU A 112 19.97 1.12 -5.99
C GLU A 112 20.57 2.11 -7.00
N TYR A 113 20.07 2.12 -8.24
CA TYR A 113 20.63 2.96 -9.31
C TYR A 113 20.55 4.47 -9.03
N TYR A 114 19.53 4.92 -8.29
CA TYR A 114 19.30 6.33 -7.90
C TYR A 114 19.29 6.51 -6.39
#